data_AF-A0A1V6QKB9-F1
#
_entry.id   AF-A0A1V6QKB9-F1
#
_cell.length_a   1.000
_cell.length_b   1.000
_cell.length_c   1.000
_cell.angle_alpha   90.00
_cell.angle_beta   90.00
_cell.angle_gamma   90.00
#
_symmetry.space_group_name_H-M   'P 1'
#
loop_
_entity.id
_entity.type
_entity.pdbx_description
1 polymer ?
#
loop_
_entity_poly.entity_id
_entity_poly.type
_entity_poly.pdbx_seq_one_letter_code
_entity_poly.pdbx_strand_id
1 'polypeptide(L)'
;MTVRYVPPLESSALDSPSRQIMQELIQGLESVKIFNADLKKVHEYERTAYENELDRRDRETEAIHNAALDEAAAHHNHIREEAEATLRAHVRAEEEAQRQREETARKEKERIEKEKADKLRREQEAAARAEAERQAKEKAKAEEARKAQEAETARKAAIEEKQRKDREAAEAHKRKEEHDAQKAKEEAEKQARSQQQQKLGAGRLSKKEVAIQQRYVELHNVLKEFRAWLVGESKKNPEMKKYVGDLRRTIRKSVGQLRAGKGANATQLAQIKSELEKAAAIPEPSVDVQRFIAFPPSEIAGSEHKISAMLLYALNIYAKALVAALITEAALNPAHAEPLGIMAAQIFSQDGFMYKGVPLSDVLMAKFRVVCPALWGFTGNDKTDSGRRALGWWREEAGGPFISEQAHLDRMTALGSGYAAITLRNFGKTARKNPFPNTMFWDSITKILAIPSSDLQETQIILLGSLLRSSPERILGFFGQIGLVLMRKALVDLPASAPKQTVAVIQLTALRETLRREKNILL
;
A
#
# COMPACT_ATOMS: atom_id res chain seq x y z
N MET A 1 24.45 -87.98 -107.41
CA MET A 1 25.13 -88.93 -106.51
C MET A 1 25.42 -88.19 -105.21
N THR A 2 24.78 -88.41 -104.06
CA THR A 2 23.71 -89.33 -103.69
C THR A 2 22.70 -88.52 -102.90
N VAL A 3 21.49 -88.45 -103.47
CA VAL A 3 20.33 -87.67 -103.06
C VAL A 3 19.51 -88.52 -102.10
N ARG A 4 19.03 -87.95 -100.97
CA ARG A 4 17.68 -88.26 -100.46
C ARG A 4 17.09 -87.02 -99.77
N TYR A 5 16.19 -86.41 -100.50
CA TYR A 5 15.25 -85.37 -100.10
C TYR A 5 14.03 -86.03 -99.45
N VAL A 6 13.57 -85.52 -98.32
CA VAL A 6 12.27 -85.83 -97.69
C VAL A 6 11.66 -84.48 -97.22
N PRO A 7 10.36 -84.23 -97.46
CA PRO A 7 9.79 -82.88 -97.67
C PRO A 7 9.30 -82.20 -96.36
N PRO A 8 8.85 -80.93 -96.41
CA PRO A 8 8.65 -80.10 -95.22
C PRO A 8 7.30 -80.38 -94.55
N LEU A 9 7.26 -80.31 -93.22
CA LEU A 9 6.03 -80.26 -92.43
C LEU A 9 5.89 -78.90 -91.77
N GLU A 10 4.74 -78.31 -92.04
CA GLU A 10 4.24 -77.02 -91.61
C GLU A 10 4.02 -76.93 -90.10
N SER A 11 4.11 -75.69 -89.61
CA SER A 11 3.31 -75.09 -88.53
C SER A 11 3.43 -75.64 -87.10
N SER A 12 3.86 -74.77 -86.18
CA SER A 12 3.01 -74.27 -85.07
C SER A 12 3.85 -73.88 -83.85
N ALA A 13 4.03 -72.58 -83.65
CA ALA A 13 4.03 -71.96 -82.33
C ALA A 13 3.79 -70.46 -82.52
N LEU A 14 2.54 -70.14 -82.87
CA LEU A 14 2.00 -68.79 -82.84
C LEU A 14 2.31 -68.14 -81.49
N ASP A 15 2.85 -66.92 -81.58
CA ASP A 15 2.82 -65.93 -80.52
C ASP A 15 1.36 -65.79 -80.04
N SER A 16 1.09 -66.25 -78.82
CA SER A 16 -0.26 -66.18 -78.26
C SER A 16 -0.54 -64.72 -77.89
N PRO A 17 -1.68 -64.13 -78.30
CA PRO A 17 -2.08 -62.79 -77.86
C PRO A 17 -2.00 -62.60 -76.33
N SER A 18 -2.22 -63.68 -75.57
CA SER A 18 -2.09 -63.71 -74.12
C SER A 18 -0.65 -63.50 -73.62
N ARG A 19 0.37 -63.95 -74.35
CA ARG A 19 1.79 -63.70 -74.00
C ARG A 19 2.20 -62.26 -74.26
N GLN A 20 1.71 -61.68 -75.35
CA GLN A 20 1.99 -60.29 -75.71
C GLN A 20 1.37 -59.33 -74.68
N ILE A 21 0.11 -59.57 -74.28
CA ILE A 21 -0.56 -58.83 -73.19
C ILE A 21 0.21 -58.99 -71.86
N MET A 22 0.72 -60.19 -71.56
CA MET A 22 1.53 -60.39 -70.35
C MET A 22 2.86 -59.64 -70.39
N GLN A 23 3.52 -59.55 -71.55
CA GLN A 23 4.74 -58.75 -71.71
C GLN A 23 4.47 -57.26 -71.58
N GLU A 24 3.40 -56.74 -72.19
CA GLU A 24 2.97 -55.35 -72.04
C GLU A 24 2.60 -55.02 -70.59
N LEU A 25 1.93 -55.93 -69.88
CA LEU A 25 1.61 -55.77 -68.46
C LEU A 25 2.89 -55.76 -67.59
N ILE A 26 3.87 -56.62 -67.88
CA ILE A 26 5.16 -56.64 -67.18
C ILE A 26 5.91 -55.33 -67.41
N GLN A 27 6.00 -54.84 -68.66
CA GLN A 27 6.62 -53.57 -68.99
C GLN A 27 5.90 -52.36 -68.35
N GLY A 28 4.56 -52.40 -68.30
CA GLY A 28 3.75 -51.39 -67.61
C GLY A 28 4.01 -51.38 -66.10
N LEU A 29 4.09 -52.56 -65.46
CA LEU A 29 4.42 -52.67 -64.04
C LEU A 29 5.86 -52.23 -63.72
N GLU A 30 6.82 -52.51 -64.60
CA GLU A 30 8.19 -52.01 -64.48
C GLU A 30 8.27 -50.49 -64.61
N SER A 31 7.54 -49.91 -65.56
CA SER A 31 7.46 -48.45 -65.73
C SER A 31 6.86 -47.77 -64.49
N VAL A 32 5.80 -48.35 -63.91
CA VAL A 32 5.20 -47.86 -62.65
C VAL A 32 6.17 -48.01 -61.47
N LYS A 33 6.97 -49.07 -61.40
CA LYS A 33 8.00 -49.23 -60.36
C LYS A 33 9.09 -48.16 -60.48
N ILE A 34 9.55 -47.87 -61.69
CA ILE A 34 10.55 -46.82 -61.95
C ILE A 34 9.97 -45.45 -61.57
N PHE A 35 8.76 -45.14 -62.02
CA PHE A 35 8.08 -43.89 -61.68
C PHE A 35 7.92 -43.71 -60.16
N ASN A 36 7.51 -44.76 -59.45
CA ASN A 36 7.41 -44.74 -57.98
C ASN A 36 8.77 -44.56 -57.30
N ALA A 37 9.84 -45.13 -57.85
CA ALA A 37 11.19 -44.96 -57.32
C ALA A 37 11.70 -43.52 -57.50
N ASP A 38 11.42 -42.89 -58.64
CA ASP A 38 11.79 -41.50 -58.90
C ASP A 38 10.92 -40.52 -58.10
N LEU A 39 9.63 -40.80 -57.93
CA LEU A 39 8.76 -40.02 -57.05
C LEU A 39 9.27 -40.00 -55.60
N LYS A 40 9.76 -41.15 -55.10
CA LYS A 40 10.39 -41.22 -53.76
C LYS A 40 11.64 -40.34 -53.65
N LYS A 41 12.51 -40.35 -54.66
CA LYS A 41 13.71 -39.50 -54.68
C LYS A 41 13.35 -38.01 -54.70
N VAL A 42 12.32 -37.62 -55.46
CA VAL A 42 11.83 -36.24 -55.49
C VAL A 42 11.34 -35.82 -54.10
N HIS A 43 10.52 -36.66 -53.45
CA HIS A 43 10.07 -36.36 -52.08
C HIS A 43 11.19 -36.30 -51.06
N GLU A 44 12.20 -37.16 -51.15
CA GLU A 44 13.39 -37.10 -50.29
C GLU A 44 14.19 -35.82 -50.52
N TYR A 45 14.34 -35.39 -51.77
CA TYR A 45 14.99 -34.14 -52.13
C TYR A 45 14.19 -32.92 -51.62
N GLU A 46 12.88 -32.90 -51.83
CA GLU A 46 11.99 -31.85 -51.32
C GLU A 46 12.03 -31.75 -49.80
N ARG A 47 12.02 -32.89 -49.09
CA ARG A 47 12.16 -32.92 -47.63
C ARG A 47 13.50 -32.35 -47.18
N THR A 48 14.59 -32.77 -47.81
CA THR A 48 15.94 -32.30 -47.47
C THR A 48 16.10 -30.81 -47.75
N ALA A 49 15.57 -30.32 -48.87
CA ALA A 49 15.57 -28.91 -49.21
C ALA A 49 14.76 -28.07 -48.21
N TYR A 50 13.61 -28.59 -47.77
CA TYR A 50 12.78 -27.94 -46.76
C TYR A 50 13.48 -27.89 -45.39
N GLU A 51 14.09 -28.99 -44.95
CA GLU A 51 14.85 -29.05 -43.68
C GLU A 51 16.03 -28.07 -43.70
N ASN A 52 16.79 -28.01 -44.78
CA ASN A 52 17.89 -27.06 -44.93
C ASN A 52 17.44 -25.59 -44.89
N GLU A 53 16.28 -25.28 -45.48
CA GLU A 53 15.71 -23.94 -45.46
C GLU A 53 15.20 -23.55 -44.05
N LEU A 54 14.66 -24.51 -43.29
CA LEU A 54 14.26 -24.30 -41.91
C LEU A 54 15.48 -24.03 -41.02
N ASP A 55 16.52 -24.86 -41.13
CA ASP A 55 17.79 -24.68 -40.40
C ASP A 55 18.43 -23.32 -40.70
N ARG A 56 18.33 -22.84 -41.95
CA ARG A 56 18.82 -21.52 -42.34
C ARG A 56 18.07 -20.40 -41.62
N ARG A 57 16.74 -20.47 -41.58
CA ARG A 57 15.91 -19.46 -40.88
C ARG A 57 16.11 -19.48 -39.37
N ASP A 58 16.29 -20.66 -38.80
CA ASP A 58 16.55 -20.80 -37.36
C ASP A 58 17.90 -20.16 -37.00
N ARG A 59 18.96 -20.39 -37.80
CA ARG A 59 20.25 -19.71 -37.61
C ARG A 59 20.16 -18.19 -37.78
N GLU A 60 19.43 -17.71 -38.77
CA GLU A 60 19.21 -16.27 -38.98
C GLU A 60 18.48 -15.65 -37.78
N THR A 61 17.46 -16.33 -37.25
CA THR A 61 16.68 -15.87 -36.10
C THR A 61 17.51 -15.92 -34.81
N GLU A 62 18.30 -16.97 -34.60
CA GLU A 62 19.21 -17.11 -33.48
C GLU A 62 20.26 -15.99 -33.49
N ALA A 63 20.81 -15.65 -34.65
CA ALA A 63 21.77 -14.55 -34.79
C ALA A 63 21.14 -13.19 -34.41
N ILE A 64 19.88 -12.94 -34.80
CA ILE A 64 19.15 -11.72 -34.42
C ILE A 64 18.91 -11.68 -32.90
N HIS A 65 18.48 -12.80 -32.31
CA HIS A 65 18.25 -12.88 -30.86
C HIS A 65 19.54 -12.69 -30.06
N ASN A 66 20.64 -13.31 -30.50
CA ASN A 66 21.93 -13.15 -29.85
C ASN A 66 22.43 -11.70 -29.94
N ALA A 67 22.29 -11.05 -31.11
CA ALA A 67 22.62 -9.63 -31.25
C ALA A 67 21.78 -8.73 -30.33
N ALA A 68 20.49 -9.02 -30.18
CA ALA A 68 19.62 -8.28 -29.26
C ALA A 68 19.99 -8.50 -27.79
N LEU A 69 20.42 -9.71 -27.42
CA LEU A 69 20.91 -10.01 -26.07
C LEU A 69 22.22 -9.27 -25.78
N ASP A 70 23.13 -9.21 -26.75
CA ASP A 70 24.39 -8.47 -26.63
C ASP A 70 24.16 -6.95 -26.48
N GLU A 71 23.22 -6.39 -27.26
CA GLU A 71 22.84 -4.98 -27.14
C GLU A 71 22.21 -4.68 -25.77
N ALA A 72 21.31 -5.56 -25.29
CA ALA A 72 20.71 -5.43 -23.97
C ALA A 72 21.75 -5.54 -22.84
N ALA A 73 22.73 -6.44 -22.98
CA ALA A 73 23.84 -6.58 -22.04
C ALA A 73 24.73 -5.33 -22.02
N ALA A 74 25.03 -4.76 -23.19
CA ALA A 74 25.78 -3.50 -23.30
C ALA A 74 25.04 -2.33 -22.64
N HIS A 75 23.73 -2.21 -22.87
CA HIS A 75 22.91 -1.17 -22.24
C HIS A 75 22.85 -1.33 -20.71
N HIS A 76 22.73 -2.56 -20.21
CA HIS A 76 22.74 -2.83 -18.77
C HIS A 76 24.10 -2.49 -18.13
N ASN A 77 25.21 -2.79 -18.81
CA ASN A 77 26.54 -2.41 -18.35
C ASN A 77 26.71 -0.90 -18.29
N HIS A 78 26.22 -0.17 -19.30
CA HIS A 78 26.26 1.29 -19.31
C HIS A 78 25.49 1.89 -18.13
N ILE A 79 24.26 1.44 -17.89
CA ILE A 79 23.46 1.88 -16.72
C ILE A 79 24.18 1.57 -15.41
N ARG A 80 24.81 0.39 -15.30
CA ARG A 80 25.57 0.02 -14.09
C ARG A 80 26.74 0.98 -13.86
N GLU A 81 27.49 1.33 -14.90
CA GLU A 81 28.60 2.28 -14.81
C GLU A 81 28.12 3.69 -14.40
N GLU A 82 26.99 4.16 -14.95
CA GLU A 82 26.39 5.44 -14.55
C GLU A 82 25.91 5.41 -13.08
N ALA A 83 25.30 4.31 -12.64
CA ALA A 83 24.85 4.12 -11.27
C ALA A 83 26.04 4.08 -10.30
N GLU A 84 27.13 3.38 -10.65
CA GLU A 84 28.35 3.36 -9.86
C GLU A 84 29.01 4.74 -9.78
N ALA A 85 29.07 5.49 -10.88
CA ALA A 85 29.60 6.84 -10.90
C ALA A 85 28.79 7.78 -9.99
N THR A 86 27.46 7.68 -10.05
CA THR A 86 26.54 8.46 -9.21
C THR A 86 26.71 8.11 -7.74
N LEU A 87 26.81 6.83 -7.40
CA LEU A 87 27.06 6.38 -6.02
C LEU A 87 28.40 6.92 -5.50
N ARG A 88 29.47 6.84 -6.30
CA ARG A 88 30.80 7.39 -5.93
C ARG A 88 30.76 8.90 -5.76
N ALA A 89 29.90 9.62 -6.49
CA ALA A 89 29.71 11.06 -6.28
C ALA A 89 28.97 11.36 -4.97
N HIS A 90 27.92 10.58 -4.65
CA HIS A 90 27.16 10.72 -3.41
C HIS A 90 28.03 10.45 -2.17
N VAL A 91 28.80 9.36 -2.18
CA VAL A 91 29.69 9.01 -1.07
C VAL A 91 30.72 10.11 -0.81
N ARG A 92 31.32 10.69 -1.86
CA ARG A 92 32.24 11.84 -1.72
C ARG A 92 31.55 13.07 -1.13
N ALA A 93 30.32 13.37 -1.57
CA ALA A 93 29.55 14.48 -1.02
C ALA A 93 29.19 14.28 0.46
N GLU A 94 28.87 13.05 0.87
CA GLU A 94 28.60 12.72 2.28
C GLU A 94 29.87 12.85 3.14
N GLU A 95 31.02 12.38 2.66
CA GLU A 95 32.31 12.53 3.36
C GLU A 95 32.73 14.01 3.51
N GLU A 96 32.49 14.84 2.50
CA GLU A 96 32.72 16.29 2.59
C GLU A 96 31.76 16.98 3.55
N ALA A 97 30.46 16.63 3.50
CA ALA A 97 29.47 17.17 4.43
C ALA A 97 29.77 16.75 5.87
N GLN A 98 30.26 15.54 6.10
CA GLN A 98 30.66 15.07 7.42
C GLN A 98 31.88 15.83 7.94
N ARG A 99 32.90 16.06 7.11
CA ARG A 99 34.05 16.90 7.47
C ARG A 99 33.65 18.33 7.83
N GLN A 100 32.73 18.94 7.08
CA GLN A 100 32.21 20.28 7.40
C GLN A 100 31.42 20.31 8.72
N ARG A 101 30.64 19.26 9.02
CA ARG A 101 29.91 19.14 10.29
C ARG A 101 30.85 18.97 11.48
N GLU A 102 31.92 18.18 11.33
CA GLU A 102 32.93 18.02 12.37
C GLU A 102 33.71 19.31 12.62
N GLU A 103 34.07 20.04 11.56
CA GLU A 103 34.78 21.32 11.68
C GLU A 103 33.89 22.40 12.33
N THR A 104 32.61 22.49 11.95
CA THR A 104 31.65 23.42 12.58
C THR A 104 31.37 23.06 14.03
N ALA A 105 31.24 21.77 14.36
CA ALA A 105 31.08 21.32 15.73
C ALA A 105 32.32 21.61 16.60
N ARG A 106 33.53 21.53 16.03
CA ARG A 106 34.77 21.91 16.71
C ARG A 106 34.82 23.40 17.01
N LYS A 107 34.48 24.25 16.02
CA LYS A 107 34.41 25.71 16.19
C LYS A 107 33.36 26.12 17.23
N GLU A 108 32.21 25.45 17.26
CA GLU A 108 31.16 25.72 18.24
C GLU A 108 31.58 25.33 19.67
N LYS A 109 32.24 24.18 19.84
CA LYS A 109 32.80 23.77 21.14
C LYS A 109 33.83 24.78 21.65
N GLU A 110 34.73 25.26 20.79
CA GLU A 110 35.73 26.27 21.15
C GLU A 110 35.06 27.60 21.56
N ARG A 111 33.98 27.99 20.89
CA ARG A 111 33.20 29.20 21.25
C ARG A 111 32.54 29.05 22.62
N ILE A 112 31.90 27.91 22.88
CA ILE A 112 31.25 27.61 24.17
C ILE A 112 32.28 27.58 25.31
N GLU A 113 33.48 27.06 25.06
CA GLU A 113 34.55 27.01 26.06
C GLU A 113 35.09 28.40 26.39
N LYS A 114 35.30 29.26 25.37
CA LYS A 114 35.67 30.68 25.57
C LYS A 114 34.60 31.45 26.33
N GLU A 115 33.33 31.27 25.98
CA GLU A 115 32.21 31.93 26.66
C GLU A 115 32.09 31.50 28.13
N LYS A 116 32.29 30.20 28.43
CA LYS A 116 32.34 29.71 29.81
C LYS A 116 33.51 30.28 30.59
N ALA A 117 34.69 30.39 29.99
CA ALA A 117 35.87 30.98 30.63
C ALA A 117 35.69 32.48 30.92
N ASP A 118 35.13 33.23 29.97
CA ASP A 118 34.83 34.65 30.16
C ASP A 118 33.72 34.88 31.22
N LYS A 119 32.70 34.00 31.25
CA LYS A 119 31.66 34.05 32.26
C LYS A 119 32.22 33.77 33.66
N LEU A 120 33.10 32.78 33.80
CA LEU A 120 33.77 32.47 35.06
C LEU A 120 34.64 33.63 35.54
N ARG A 121 35.37 34.31 34.63
CA ARG A 121 36.16 35.50 34.98
C ARG A 121 35.27 36.65 35.47
N ARG A 122 34.14 36.89 34.81
CA ARG A 122 33.16 37.91 35.24
C ARG A 122 32.52 37.59 36.60
N GLU A 123 32.23 36.32 36.86
CA GLU A 123 31.68 35.87 38.15
C GLU A 123 32.73 36.04 39.28
N GLN A 124 34.00 35.75 39.02
CA GLN A 124 35.10 36.00 39.98
C GLN A 124 35.32 37.49 40.25
N GLU A 125 35.30 38.34 39.23
CA GLU A 125 35.41 39.79 39.40
C GLU A 125 34.20 40.37 40.15
N ALA A 126 32.99 39.90 39.86
CA ALA A 126 31.77 40.32 40.55
C ALA A 126 31.76 39.87 42.01
N ALA A 127 32.22 38.65 42.31
CA ALA A 127 32.37 38.15 43.67
C ALA A 127 33.39 38.98 44.47
N ALA A 128 34.54 39.31 43.88
CA ALA A 128 35.55 40.16 44.51
C ALA A 128 35.02 41.58 44.79
N ARG A 129 34.25 42.17 43.86
CA ARG A 129 33.60 43.48 44.09
C ARG A 129 32.53 43.41 45.17
N ALA A 130 31.74 42.35 45.20
CA ALA A 130 30.71 42.15 46.22
C ALA A 130 31.32 41.92 47.61
N GLU A 131 32.47 41.26 47.71
CA GLU A 131 33.19 41.07 48.98
C GLU A 131 33.84 42.39 49.46
N ALA A 132 34.44 43.17 48.55
CA ALA A 132 34.93 44.51 48.86
C ALA A 132 33.80 45.46 49.29
N GLU A 133 32.63 45.37 48.66
CA GLU A 133 31.44 46.14 49.04
C GLU A 133 30.86 45.68 50.38
N ARG A 134 30.91 44.38 50.69
CA ARG A 134 30.52 43.86 52.01
C ARG A 134 31.45 44.37 53.11
N GLN A 135 32.76 44.35 52.90
CA GLN A 135 33.74 44.89 53.86
C GLN A 135 33.60 46.41 54.03
N ALA A 136 33.28 47.16 52.96
CA ALA A 136 32.99 48.59 53.03
C ALA A 136 31.66 48.86 53.77
N LYS A 137 30.62 48.06 53.53
CA LYS A 137 29.33 48.14 54.21
C LYS A 137 29.41 47.72 55.68
N GLU A 138 30.29 46.80 56.05
CA GLU A 138 30.51 46.42 57.46
C GLU A 138 31.19 47.55 58.23
N LYS A 139 32.18 48.22 57.62
CA LYS A 139 32.81 49.42 58.19
C LYS A 139 31.84 50.59 58.28
N ALA A 140 30.99 50.79 57.26
CA ALA A 140 29.95 51.83 57.29
C ALA A 140 28.83 51.51 58.30
N LYS A 141 28.40 50.25 58.43
CA LYS A 141 27.39 49.82 59.42
C LYS A 141 27.90 49.87 60.86
N ALA A 142 29.19 49.68 61.10
CA ALA A 142 29.78 49.91 62.43
C ALA A 142 29.75 51.40 62.83
N GLU A 143 29.85 52.30 61.85
CA GLU A 143 29.75 53.76 62.06
C GLU A 143 28.28 54.25 62.13
N GLU A 144 27.39 53.63 61.34
CA GLU A 144 25.96 53.95 61.26
C GLU A 144 25.16 53.31 62.42
N ALA A 145 25.56 52.17 62.97
CA ALA A 145 24.98 51.60 64.20
C ALA A 145 25.24 52.47 65.45
N ARG A 146 26.27 53.33 65.42
CA ARG A 146 26.51 54.35 66.46
C ARG A 146 25.66 55.61 66.28
N LYS A 147 25.02 55.80 65.12
CA LYS A 147 24.16 56.96 64.78
C LYS A 147 22.68 56.58 64.58
N ALA A 148 22.36 55.30 64.40
CA ALA A 148 20.99 54.79 64.22
C ALA A 148 20.26 54.50 65.55
N GLN A 149 20.94 54.54 66.69
CA GLN A 149 20.30 54.49 68.01
C GLN A 149 19.55 55.79 68.37
N GLU A 150 19.72 56.86 67.59
CA GLU A 150 19.05 58.16 67.78
C GLU A 150 17.95 58.47 66.75
N ALA A 151 17.71 57.62 65.74
CA ALA A 151 16.77 57.91 64.64
C ALA A 151 15.67 56.86 64.43
N GLU A 152 15.43 55.98 65.41
CA GLU A 152 14.40 54.92 65.36
C GLU A 152 13.05 55.33 65.98
N THR A 153 12.80 56.62 66.23
CA THR A 153 11.51 57.09 66.77
C THR A 153 10.66 57.94 65.81
N ALA A 154 11.12 58.21 64.57
CA ALA A 154 10.47 59.23 63.74
C ALA A 154 9.89 58.80 62.37
N ARG A 155 9.95 57.52 61.94
CA ARG A 155 9.51 57.14 60.57
C ARG A 155 8.63 55.89 60.47
N LYS A 156 7.73 55.67 61.43
CA LYS A 156 6.71 54.62 61.35
C LYS A 156 5.29 55.08 60.95
N ALA A 157 5.10 56.33 60.52
CA ALA A 157 3.75 56.86 60.23
C ALA A 157 3.44 57.21 58.76
N ALA A 158 4.36 57.02 57.79
CA ALA A 158 4.16 57.57 56.43
C ALA A 158 4.04 56.54 55.29
N ILE A 159 4.01 55.23 55.58
CA ILE A 159 4.05 54.18 54.54
C ILE A 159 2.68 53.52 54.26
N GLU A 160 1.66 53.77 55.09
CA GLU A 160 0.39 53.04 54.97
C GLU A 160 -0.64 53.67 54.01
N GLU A 161 -0.49 54.93 53.59
CA GLU A 161 -1.52 55.59 52.78
C GLU A 161 -1.32 55.47 51.25
N LYS A 162 -0.09 55.16 50.79
CA LYS A 162 0.22 55.05 49.35
C LYS A 162 -0.10 53.67 48.75
N GLN A 163 -0.35 52.66 49.58
CA GLN A 163 -0.56 51.27 49.12
C GLN A 163 -1.99 50.97 48.65
N ARG A 164 -2.95 51.90 48.80
CA ARG A 164 -4.36 51.64 48.43
C ARG A 164 -4.75 52.08 47.02
N LYS A 165 -4.00 52.98 46.37
CA LYS A 165 -4.34 53.50 45.02
C LYS A 165 -3.67 52.75 43.85
N ASP A 166 -2.58 52.03 44.10
CA ASP A 166 -1.87 51.28 43.04
C ASP A 166 -2.46 49.87 42.79
N ARG A 167 -3.38 49.39 43.65
CA ARG A 167 -4.00 48.06 43.52
C ARG A 167 -5.15 47.99 42.50
N GLU A 168 -5.89 49.07 42.26
CA GLU A 168 -7.05 49.05 41.36
C GLU A 168 -6.69 49.22 39.87
N ALA A 169 -5.57 49.88 39.55
CA ALA A 169 -5.09 50.00 38.16
C ALA A 169 -4.42 48.71 37.65
N ALA A 170 -3.83 47.91 38.55
CA ALA A 170 -3.12 46.67 38.19
C ALA A 170 -4.06 45.50 37.84
N GLU A 171 -5.26 45.46 38.40
CA GLU A 171 -6.23 44.38 38.12
C GLU A 171 -6.95 44.54 36.76
N ALA A 172 -7.14 45.78 36.30
CA ALA A 172 -7.77 46.06 35.00
C ALA A 172 -6.82 45.77 33.81
N HIS A 173 -5.50 45.95 33.99
CA HIS A 173 -4.49 45.61 32.99
C HIS A 173 -4.30 44.09 32.87
N LYS A 174 -4.24 43.38 34.01
CA LYS A 174 -4.11 41.91 34.05
C LYS A 174 -5.25 41.19 33.33
N ARG A 175 -6.50 41.64 33.47
CA ARG A 175 -7.65 40.98 32.82
C ARG A 175 -7.67 41.15 31.29
N LYS A 176 -7.12 42.23 30.75
CA LYS A 176 -6.97 42.41 29.29
C LYS A 176 -5.81 41.57 28.74
N GLU A 177 -4.68 41.55 29.44
CA GLU A 177 -3.53 40.72 29.05
C GLU A 177 -3.83 39.22 29.13
N GLU A 178 -4.61 38.77 30.12
CA GLU A 178 -5.03 37.37 30.23
C GLU A 178 -6.00 36.96 29.10
N HIS A 179 -6.96 37.83 28.74
CA HIS A 179 -7.90 37.57 27.64
C HIS A 179 -7.20 37.58 26.26
N ASP A 180 -6.26 38.49 26.03
CA ASP A 180 -5.52 38.57 24.77
C ASP A 180 -4.48 37.44 24.68
N ALA A 181 -3.87 37.02 25.79
CA ALA A 181 -3.01 35.83 25.85
C ALA A 181 -3.81 34.53 25.63
N GLN A 182 -5.06 34.47 26.07
CA GLN A 182 -5.92 33.30 25.85
C GLN A 182 -6.37 33.20 24.39
N LYS A 183 -6.73 34.32 23.75
CA LYS A 183 -7.02 34.37 22.31
C LYS A 183 -5.79 34.09 21.45
N ALA A 184 -4.62 34.62 21.82
CA ALA A 184 -3.37 34.33 21.14
C ALA A 184 -2.96 32.86 21.29
N LYS A 185 -3.21 32.23 22.45
CA LYS A 185 -3.01 30.79 22.64
C LYS A 185 -4.00 29.95 21.81
N GLU A 186 -5.27 30.33 21.75
CA GLU A 186 -6.26 29.64 20.92
C GLU A 186 -5.99 29.79 19.41
N GLU A 187 -5.51 30.95 18.96
CA GLU A 187 -5.08 31.17 17.57
C GLU A 187 -3.77 30.46 17.26
N ALA A 188 -2.80 30.47 18.17
CA ALA A 188 -1.56 29.72 18.02
C ALA A 188 -1.82 28.20 18.04
N GLU A 189 -2.75 27.70 18.86
CA GLU A 189 -3.17 26.29 18.84
C GLU A 189 -3.97 25.95 17.58
N LYS A 190 -4.82 26.84 17.08
CA LYS A 190 -5.52 26.65 15.79
C LYS A 190 -4.54 26.66 14.61
N GLN A 191 -3.56 27.55 14.60
CA GLN A 191 -2.52 27.61 13.57
C GLN A 191 -1.57 26.41 13.67
N ALA A 192 -1.14 26.02 14.87
CA ALA A 192 -0.31 24.84 15.10
C ALA A 192 -1.06 23.55 14.70
N ARG A 193 -2.36 23.42 15.03
CA ARG A 193 -3.20 22.30 14.58
C ARG A 193 -3.45 22.32 13.08
N SER A 194 -3.64 23.48 12.45
CA SER A 194 -3.80 23.61 11.00
C SER A 194 -2.53 23.21 10.26
N GLN A 195 -1.36 23.66 10.75
CA GLN A 195 -0.06 23.23 10.24
C GLN A 195 0.19 21.73 10.48
N GLN A 196 -0.28 21.18 11.60
CA GLN A 196 -0.20 19.75 11.88
C GLN A 196 -1.13 18.93 10.97
N GLN A 197 -2.32 19.44 10.64
CA GLN A 197 -3.25 18.81 9.68
C GLN A 197 -2.73 18.88 8.24
N GLN A 198 -2.05 19.97 7.86
CA GLN A 198 -1.33 20.05 6.59
C GLN A 198 -0.15 19.05 6.55
N LYS A 199 0.60 18.91 7.65
CA LYS A 199 1.68 17.90 7.76
C LYS A 199 1.18 16.46 7.70
N LEU A 200 -0.03 16.19 8.20
CA LEU A 200 -0.67 14.86 8.16
C LEU A 200 -1.38 14.57 6.83
N GLY A 201 -1.36 15.50 5.89
CA GLY A 201 -2.00 15.35 4.59
C GLY A 201 -3.53 15.37 4.62
N ALA A 202 -4.11 15.92 5.68
CA ALA A 202 -5.55 15.97 5.93
C ALA A 202 -6.15 17.37 5.67
N GLY A 203 -5.39 18.29 5.08
CA GLY A 203 -5.72 19.73 5.05
C GLY A 203 -7.07 20.10 4.42
N ARG A 204 -7.67 19.19 3.63
CA ARG A 204 -8.97 19.40 2.96
C ARG A 204 -10.14 18.65 3.62
N LEU A 205 -9.87 17.77 4.57
CA LEU A 205 -10.90 16.99 5.27
C LEU A 205 -11.49 17.80 6.42
N SER A 206 -12.80 17.67 6.64
CA SER A 206 -13.44 18.28 7.81
C SER A 206 -12.88 17.69 9.11
N LYS A 207 -12.96 18.45 10.20
CA LYS A 207 -12.50 17.98 11.53
C LYS A 207 -13.16 16.66 11.93
N LYS A 208 -14.45 16.48 11.58
CA LYS A 208 -15.21 15.27 11.85
C LYS A 208 -14.65 14.08 11.05
N GLU A 209 -14.33 14.26 9.77
CA GLU A 209 -13.73 13.21 8.95
C GLU A 209 -12.34 12.82 9.46
N VAL A 210 -11.50 13.79 9.81
CA VAL A 210 -10.18 13.50 10.40
C VAL A 210 -10.32 12.71 11.70
N ALA A 211 -11.28 13.07 12.56
CA ALA A 211 -11.54 12.34 13.80
C ALA A 211 -12.02 10.90 13.54
N ILE A 212 -12.92 10.69 12.57
CA ILE A 212 -13.37 9.34 12.16
C ILE A 212 -12.17 8.49 11.73
N GLN A 213 -11.29 9.07 10.93
CA GLN A 213 -10.13 8.36 10.40
C GLN A 213 -9.07 8.10 11.48
N GLN A 214 -8.90 9.03 12.41
CA GLN A 214 -8.03 8.85 13.58
C GLN A 214 -8.52 7.71 14.48
N ARG A 215 -9.84 7.58 14.66
CA ARG A 215 -10.44 6.46 15.40
C ARG A 215 -10.09 5.10 14.80
N TYR A 216 -10.04 4.97 13.48
CA TYR A 216 -9.60 3.75 12.81
C TYR A 216 -8.10 3.45 13.03
N VAL A 217 -7.25 4.48 13.10
CA VAL A 217 -5.82 4.33 13.42
C VAL A 217 -5.63 3.86 14.87
N GLU A 218 -6.38 4.44 15.81
CA GLU A 218 -6.40 4.00 17.21
C GLU A 218 -6.86 2.54 17.32
N LEU A 219 -7.97 2.18 16.66
CA LEU A 219 -8.47 0.82 16.61
C LEU A 219 -7.40 -0.15 16.07
N HIS A 220 -6.64 0.24 15.04
CA HIS A 220 -5.55 -0.58 14.53
C HIS A 220 -4.44 -0.81 15.56
N ASN A 221 -4.12 0.18 16.38
CA ASN A 221 -3.14 0.05 17.48
C ASN A 221 -3.68 -0.83 18.61
N VAL A 222 -4.93 -0.64 19.02
CA VAL A 222 -5.60 -1.53 19.99
C VAL A 222 -5.58 -2.98 19.49
N LEU A 223 -5.86 -3.21 18.20
CA LEU A 223 -5.79 -4.53 17.59
C LEU A 223 -4.36 -5.11 17.55
N LYS A 224 -3.31 -4.27 17.55
CA LYS A 224 -1.91 -4.72 17.64
C LYS A 224 -1.57 -5.18 19.05
N GLU A 225 -1.88 -4.35 20.04
CA GLU A 225 -1.68 -4.64 21.46
C GLU A 225 -2.44 -5.90 21.87
N PHE A 226 -3.71 -6.00 21.47
CA PHE A 226 -4.55 -7.16 21.72
C PHE A 226 -3.95 -8.48 21.20
N ARG A 227 -3.36 -8.50 19.99
CA ARG A 227 -2.70 -9.70 19.47
C ARG A 227 -1.47 -10.07 20.30
N ALA A 228 -0.67 -9.08 20.67
CA ALA A 228 0.52 -9.32 21.49
C ALA A 228 0.13 -9.88 22.86
N TRP A 229 -0.91 -9.31 23.47
CA TRP A 229 -1.49 -9.77 24.73
C TRP A 229 -1.99 -11.21 24.63
N LEU A 230 -2.85 -11.56 23.67
CA LEU A 230 -3.40 -12.92 23.57
C LEU A 230 -2.35 -13.97 23.25
N VAL A 231 -1.32 -13.62 22.46
CA VAL A 231 -0.17 -14.48 22.22
C VAL A 231 0.68 -14.63 23.49
N GLY A 232 0.76 -13.60 24.33
CA GLY A 232 1.36 -13.69 25.66
C GLY A 232 0.57 -14.63 26.58
N GLU A 233 -0.75 -14.47 26.61
CA GLU A 233 -1.66 -15.26 27.44
C GLU A 233 -1.64 -16.74 27.04
N SER A 234 -1.63 -17.03 25.74
CA SER A 234 -1.59 -18.42 25.27
C SER A 234 -0.30 -19.14 25.64
N LYS A 235 0.81 -18.44 25.90
CA LYS A 235 2.05 -19.08 26.39
C LYS A 235 1.90 -19.71 27.77
N LYS A 236 0.89 -19.30 28.55
CA LYS A 236 0.61 -19.88 29.88
C LYS A 236 -0.01 -21.28 29.79
N ASN A 237 -0.66 -21.61 28.67
CA ASN A 237 -1.22 -22.93 28.42
C ASN A 237 -0.65 -23.51 27.10
N PRO A 238 0.16 -24.60 27.16
CA PRO A 238 0.74 -25.22 25.97
C PRO A 238 -0.27 -25.61 24.88
N GLU A 239 -1.47 -26.06 25.27
CA GLU A 239 -2.52 -26.44 24.32
C GLU A 239 -3.08 -25.20 23.60
N MET A 240 -3.35 -24.12 24.35
CA MET A 240 -3.80 -22.86 23.78
C MET A 240 -2.73 -22.24 22.88
N LYS A 241 -1.44 -22.32 23.24
CA LYS A 241 -0.32 -21.87 22.40
C LYS A 241 -0.30 -22.61 21.07
N LYS A 242 -0.43 -23.94 21.09
CA LYS A 242 -0.48 -24.78 19.89
C LYS A 242 -1.68 -24.40 19.02
N TYR A 243 -2.87 -24.31 19.63
CA TYR A 243 -4.09 -23.94 18.94
C TYR A 243 -4.01 -22.54 18.28
N VAL A 244 -3.52 -21.51 19.00
CA VAL A 244 -3.32 -20.16 18.46
C VAL A 244 -2.35 -20.15 17.26
N GLY A 245 -1.30 -20.97 17.32
CA GLY A 245 -0.33 -21.14 16.24
C GLY A 245 -0.95 -21.79 15.00
N ASP A 246 -1.64 -22.92 15.20
CA ASP A 246 -2.28 -23.69 14.14
C ASP A 246 -3.42 -22.89 13.47
N LEU A 247 -4.29 -22.27 14.27
CA LEU A 247 -5.35 -21.35 13.82
C LEU A 247 -4.79 -20.28 12.88
N ARG A 248 -3.71 -19.60 13.30
CA ARG A 248 -3.08 -18.55 12.51
C ARG A 248 -2.49 -19.09 11.21
N ARG A 249 -1.84 -20.27 11.25
CA ARG A 249 -1.23 -20.89 10.07
C ARG A 249 -2.30 -21.32 9.07
N THR A 250 -3.36 -21.96 9.54
CA THR A 250 -4.48 -22.43 8.72
C THR A 250 -5.18 -21.28 8.03
N ILE A 251 -5.57 -20.22 8.75
CA ILE A 251 -6.22 -19.05 8.15
C ILE A 251 -5.34 -18.43 7.07
N ARG A 252 -4.04 -18.22 7.34
CA ARG A 252 -3.12 -17.64 6.35
C ARG A 252 -2.96 -18.52 5.12
N LYS A 253 -2.82 -19.84 5.31
CA LYS A 253 -2.71 -20.80 4.22
C LYS A 253 -3.96 -20.79 3.36
N SER A 254 -5.15 -20.87 3.96
CA SER A 254 -6.41 -20.90 3.22
C SER A 254 -6.66 -19.59 2.46
N VAL A 255 -6.26 -18.44 3.01
CA VAL A 255 -6.35 -17.15 2.30
C VAL A 255 -5.36 -17.06 1.13
N GLY A 256 -4.11 -17.48 1.30
CA GLY A 256 -3.10 -17.47 0.23
C GLY A 256 -3.28 -18.58 -0.83
N GLN A 257 -4.32 -19.40 -0.69
CA GLN A 257 -4.68 -20.43 -1.68
C GLN A 257 -5.94 -20.06 -2.46
N LEU A 258 -6.45 -18.84 -2.30
CA LEU A 258 -7.61 -18.37 -3.02
C LEU A 258 -7.29 -18.19 -4.50
N ARG A 259 -8.16 -18.71 -5.36
CA ARG A 259 -8.00 -18.65 -6.82
C ARG A 259 -9.21 -17.98 -7.45
N ALA A 260 -9.01 -17.42 -8.64
CA ALA A 260 -10.12 -16.97 -9.46
C ALA A 260 -10.96 -18.17 -9.93
N GLY A 261 -12.26 -17.96 -10.10
CA GLY A 261 -13.19 -18.99 -10.57
C GLY A 261 -14.37 -19.22 -9.62
N LYS A 262 -15.55 -19.43 -10.21
CA LYS A 262 -16.78 -19.68 -9.46
C LYS A 262 -16.67 -21.03 -8.75
N GLY A 263 -16.88 -21.04 -7.42
CA GLY A 263 -16.84 -22.26 -6.61
C GLY A 263 -15.44 -22.80 -6.29
N ALA A 264 -14.37 -22.26 -6.88
CA ALA A 264 -13.00 -22.73 -6.69
C ALA A 264 -12.50 -22.66 -5.23
N ASN A 265 -13.13 -21.81 -4.41
CA ASN A 265 -12.69 -21.50 -3.04
C ASN A 265 -13.59 -22.08 -1.95
N ALA A 266 -14.49 -23.02 -2.28
CA ALA A 266 -15.43 -23.58 -1.31
C ALA A 266 -14.72 -24.28 -0.13
N THR A 267 -13.64 -25.01 -0.41
CA THR A 267 -12.83 -25.70 0.61
C THR A 267 -12.15 -24.71 1.55
N GLN A 268 -11.54 -23.65 1.01
CA GLN A 268 -10.87 -22.61 1.79
C GLN A 268 -11.88 -21.86 2.67
N LEU A 269 -13.08 -21.58 2.14
CA LEU A 269 -14.16 -20.98 2.91
C LEU A 269 -14.60 -21.87 4.07
N ALA A 270 -14.82 -23.16 3.82
CA ALA A 270 -15.21 -24.12 4.85
C ALA A 270 -14.15 -24.25 5.95
N GLN A 271 -12.86 -24.28 5.58
CA GLN A 271 -11.75 -24.31 6.54
C GLN A 271 -11.70 -23.06 7.41
N ILE A 272 -11.76 -21.86 6.81
CA ILE A 272 -11.74 -20.60 7.55
C ILE A 272 -12.95 -20.51 8.48
N LYS A 273 -14.14 -20.89 8.00
CA LYS A 273 -15.37 -20.91 8.79
C LYS A 273 -15.25 -21.86 9.98
N SER A 274 -14.78 -23.09 9.78
CA SER A 274 -14.61 -24.07 10.85
C SER A 274 -13.65 -23.59 11.93
N GLU A 275 -12.54 -22.98 11.54
CA GLU A 275 -11.57 -22.43 12.50
C GLU A 275 -12.14 -21.23 13.29
N LEU A 276 -12.93 -20.37 12.64
CA LEU A 276 -13.63 -19.27 13.31
C LEU A 276 -14.73 -19.76 14.26
N GLU A 277 -15.46 -20.81 13.90
CA GLU A 277 -16.47 -21.44 14.76
C GLU A 277 -15.83 -22.07 16.00
N LYS A 278 -14.71 -22.78 15.85
CA LYS A 278 -13.93 -23.29 16.99
C LYS A 278 -13.44 -22.14 17.88
N ALA A 279 -12.96 -21.05 17.29
CA ALA A 279 -12.52 -19.89 18.06
C ALA A 279 -13.68 -19.21 18.80
N ALA A 280 -14.87 -19.14 18.19
CA ALA A 280 -16.08 -18.61 18.81
C ALA A 280 -16.58 -19.49 19.97
N ALA A 281 -16.41 -20.81 19.87
CA ALA A 281 -16.80 -21.76 20.90
C ALA A 281 -15.93 -21.71 22.17
N ILE A 282 -14.81 -20.98 22.17
CA ILE A 282 -13.96 -20.79 23.34
C ILE A 282 -14.40 -19.49 24.04
N PRO A 283 -15.16 -19.55 25.15
CA PRO A 283 -15.73 -18.35 25.77
C PRO A 283 -14.69 -17.48 26.49
N GLU A 284 -13.65 -18.10 27.06
CA GLU A 284 -12.61 -17.41 27.84
C GLU A 284 -11.21 -17.59 27.20
N PRO A 285 -10.37 -16.55 27.18
CA PRO A 285 -10.60 -15.23 27.78
C PRO A 285 -11.62 -14.40 26.98
N SER A 286 -12.50 -13.68 27.68
CA SER A 286 -13.44 -12.73 27.08
C SER A 286 -12.91 -11.30 27.08
N VAL A 287 -13.32 -10.49 26.10
CA VAL A 287 -12.94 -9.06 26.00
C VAL A 287 -14.15 -8.20 25.66
N ASP A 288 -14.05 -6.92 26.01
CA ASP A 288 -15.03 -5.90 25.64
C ASP A 288 -14.95 -5.59 24.14
N VAL A 289 -16.03 -5.92 23.41
CA VAL A 289 -16.17 -5.73 21.97
C VAL A 289 -16.21 -4.25 21.56
N GLN A 290 -16.64 -3.33 22.41
CA GLN A 290 -16.75 -1.90 22.06
C GLN A 290 -15.40 -1.30 21.71
N ARG A 291 -14.33 -1.81 22.31
CA ARG A 291 -12.95 -1.40 22.03
C ARG A 291 -12.51 -1.75 20.61
N PHE A 292 -13.25 -2.64 19.94
CA PHE A 292 -12.92 -3.18 18.63
C PHE A 292 -13.91 -2.77 17.52
N ILE A 293 -14.90 -1.95 17.85
CA ILE A 293 -15.81 -1.31 16.91
C ILE A 293 -15.48 0.19 16.90
N ALA A 294 -15.30 0.77 15.72
CA ALA A 294 -14.90 2.17 15.59
C ALA A 294 -16.00 3.09 16.13
N PHE A 295 -17.26 2.79 15.78
CA PHE A 295 -18.46 3.51 16.18
C PHE A 295 -19.53 2.52 16.67
N PRO A 296 -19.51 2.14 17.96
CA PRO A 296 -20.48 1.18 18.49
C PRO A 296 -21.90 1.75 18.39
N PRO A 297 -22.85 1.04 17.75
CA PRO A 297 -24.26 1.44 17.72
C PRO A 297 -24.88 1.50 19.12
N SER A 298 -25.92 2.32 19.28
CA SER A 298 -26.63 2.50 20.55
C SER A 298 -27.16 1.17 21.12
N GLU A 299 -27.50 0.20 20.28
CA GLU A 299 -27.96 -1.13 20.70
C GLU A 299 -26.87 -1.92 21.43
N ILE A 300 -25.60 -1.72 21.06
CA ILE A 300 -24.47 -2.32 21.74
C ILE A 300 -24.12 -1.54 22.99
N ALA A 301 -24.26 -0.21 22.97
CA ALA A 301 -23.85 0.69 24.06
C ALA A 301 -24.49 0.37 25.42
N GLY A 302 -25.68 -0.24 25.46
CA GLY A 302 -26.42 -0.54 26.68
C GLY A 302 -26.44 -2.00 27.16
N SER A 303 -25.61 -2.90 26.63
CA SER A 303 -25.72 -4.36 26.88
C SER A 303 -24.40 -5.02 27.32
N GLU A 304 -24.36 -6.28 27.77
CA GLU A 304 -23.09 -6.92 28.18
C GLU A 304 -22.12 -7.09 27.00
N HIS A 305 -21.00 -6.36 26.99
CA HIS A 305 -20.08 -6.23 25.84
C HIS A 305 -19.06 -7.36 25.65
N LYS A 306 -19.21 -8.50 26.33
CA LYS A 306 -18.20 -9.57 26.27
C LYS A 306 -18.30 -10.38 24.98
N ILE A 307 -17.17 -10.61 24.34
CA ILE A 307 -16.99 -11.53 23.21
C ILE A 307 -15.76 -12.40 23.45
N SER A 308 -15.75 -13.61 22.88
CA SER A 308 -14.56 -14.46 22.86
C SER A 308 -13.36 -13.70 22.27
N ALA A 309 -12.28 -13.58 23.04
CA ALA A 309 -11.03 -13.01 22.53
C ALA A 309 -10.45 -13.86 21.40
N MET A 310 -10.69 -15.17 21.41
CA MET A 310 -10.20 -16.09 20.39
C MET A 310 -10.84 -15.81 19.04
N LEU A 311 -12.16 -15.62 18.98
CA LEU A 311 -12.87 -15.22 17.77
C LEU A 311 -12.34 -13.89 17.21
N LEU A 312 -12.24 -12.87 18.06
CA LEU A 312 -11.76 -11.56 17.65
C LEU A 312 -10.32 -11.62 17.15
N TYR A 313 -9.46 -12.42 17.77
CA TYR A 313 -8.09 -12.66 17.32
C TYR A 313 -8.08 -13.35 15.95
N ALA A 314 -8.90 -14.38 15.76
CA ALA A 314 -9.02 -15.08 14.50
C ALA A 314 -9.46 -14.14 13.36
N LEU A 315 -10.48 -13.30 13.60
CA LEU A 315 -10.93 -12.28 12.65
C LEU A 315 -9.84 -11.23 12.35
N ASN A 316 -9.06 -10.84 13.35
CA ASN A 316 -7.95 -9.91 13.19
C ASN A 316 -6.79 -10.50 12.37
N ILE A 317 -6.49 -11.79 12.57
CA ILE A 317 -5.53 -12.54 11.75
C ILE A 317 -6.05 -12.70 10.32
N TYR A 318 -7.33 -13.05 10.16
CA TYR A 318 -7.99 -13.16 8.87
C TYR A 318 -7.94 -11.84 8.09
N ALA A 319 -8.33 -10.73 8.71
CA ALA A 319 -8.25 -9.40 8.10
C ALA A 319 -6.81 -9.02 7.72
N LYS A 320 -5.80 -9.39 8.53
CA LYS A 320 -4.39 -9.16 8.19
C LYS A 320 -3.94 -10.04 7.02
N ALA A 321 -4.39 -11.28 6.95
CA ALA A 321 -4.10 -12.20 5.85
C ALA A 321 -4.71 -11.71 4.54
N LEU A 322 -5.95 -11.21 4.56
CA LEU A 322 -6.62 -10.63 3.38
C LEU A 322 -5.82 -9.45 2.81
N VAL A 323 -5.47 -8.47 3.64
CA VAL A 323 -4.70 -7.29 3.19
C VAL A 323 -3.31 -7.69 2.69
N ALA A 324 -2.66 -8.65 3.35
CA ALA A 324 -1.36 -9.16 2.90
C ALA A 324 -1.46 -9.85 1.54
N ALA A 325 -2.43 -10.76 1.37
CA ALA A 325 -2.68 -11.49 0.13
C ALA A 325 -3.04 -10.55 -1.03
N LEU A 326 -3.83 -9.49 -0.77
CA LEU A 326 -4.08 -8.44 -1.76
C LEU A 326 -2.76 -7.82 -2.21
N ILE A 327 -1.95 -7.33 -1.27
CA ILE A 327 -0.67 -6.67 -1.59
C ILE A 327 0.30 -7.59 -2.34
N THR A 328 0.33 -8.89 -2.05
CA THR A 328 1.28 -9.81 -2.68
C THR A 328 0.78 -10.38 -4.01
N GLU A 329 -0.50 -10.74 -4.11
CA GLU A 329 -1.05 -11.47 -5.26
C GLU A 329 -1.80 -10.55 -6.22
N ALA A 330 -2.62 -9.63 -5.69
CA ALA A 330 -3.41 -8.72 -6.51
C ALA A 330 -2.58 -7.57 -7.09
N ALA A 331 -1.37 -7.34 -6.59
CA ALA A 331 -0.38 -6.44 -7.20
C ALA A 331 0.10 -6.99 -8.55
N LEU A 332 0.33 -8.31 -8.62
CA LEU A 332 0.79 -8.98 -9.84
C LEU A 332 -0.37 -9.27 -10.80
N ASN A 333 -1.50 -9.73 -10.26
CA ASN A 333 -2.68 -10.02 -11.05
C ASN A 333 -3.94 -9.50 -10.33
N PRO A 334 -4.45 -8.32 -10.74
CA PRO A 334 -5.62 -7.69 -10.13
C PRO A 334 -6.88 -8.56 -10.06
N ALA A 335 -7.00 -9.59 -10.91
CA ALA A 335 -8.12 -10.53 -10.85
C ALA A 335 -8.17 -11.33 -9.54
N HIS A 336 -7.05 -11.48 -8.82
CA HIS A 336 -7.01 -12.12 -7.50
C HIS A 336 -7.69 -11.29 -6.41
N ALA A 337 -7.94 -9.99 -6.61
CA ALA A 337 -8.70 -9.18 -5.68
C ALA A 337 -10.15 -9.67 -5.53
N GLU A 338 -10.73 -10.26 -6.58
CA GLU A 338 -12.12 -10.69 -6.62
C GLU A 338 -12.44 -11.79 -5.60
N PRO A 339 -11.76 -12.96 -5.60
CA PRO A 339 -12.02 -14.00 -4.61
C PRO A 339 -11.75 -13.53 -3.17
N LEU A 340 -10.76 -12.66 -2.96
CA LEU A 340 -10.48 -12.06 -1.64
C LEU A 340 -11.66 -11.20 -1.15
N GLY A 341 -12.24 -10.38 -2.03
CA GLY A 341 -13.42 -9.58 -1.72
C GLY A 341 -14.67 -10.42 -1.43
N ILE A 342 -14.90 -11.51 -2.19
CA ILE A 342 -16.00 -12.45 -1.93
C ILE A 342 -15.85 -13.07 -0.53
N MET A 343 -14.66 -13.57 -0.22
CA MET A 343 -14.39 -14.22 1.06
C MET A 343 -14.58 -13.25 2.23
N ALA A 344 -14.06 -12.03 2.12
CA ALA A 344 -14.24 -11.00 3.13
C ALA A 344 -15.73 -10.74 3.40
N ALA A 345 -16.52 -10.52 2.34
CA ALA A 345 -17.95 -10.29 2.45
C ALA A 345 -18.69 -11.50 3.05
N GLN A 346 -18.34 -12.72 2.68
CA GLN A 346 -18.99 -13.93 3.19
C GLN A 346 -18.70 -14.18 4.68
N ILE A 347 -17.46 -14.02 5.12
CA ILE A 347 -17.07 -14.24 6.52
C ILE A 347 -17.63 -13.13 7.42
N PHE A 348 -17.45 -11.86 7.06
CA PHE A 348 -17.92 -10.75 7.91
C PHE A 348 -19.46 -10.58 7.89
N SER A 349 -20.17 -11.22 6.97
CA SER A 349 -21.64 -11.25 6.93
C SER A 349 -22.28 -12.45 7.61
N GLN A 350 -21.48 -13.37 8.18
CA GLN A 350 -22.02 -14.56 8.83
C GLN A 350 -22.47 -14.24 10.27
N ASP A 351 -23.72 -14.58 10.58
CA ASP A 351 -24.35 -14.25 11.88
C ASP A 351 -23.56 -14.77 13.08
N GLY A 352 -22.99 -15.98 12.99
CA GLY A 352 -22.16 -16.57 14.05
C GLY A 352 -20.86 -15.82 14.34
N PHE A 353 -20.45 -14.89 13.49
CA PHE A 353 -19.26 -14.05 13.68
C PHE A 353 -19.61 -12.57 13.91
N MET A 354 -20.90 -12.24 13.96
CA MET A 354 -21.37 -10.91 14.34
C MET A 354 -21.59 -10.85 15.84
N TYR A 355 -21.42 -9.66 16.40
CA TYR A 355 -21.81 -9.41 17.77
C TYR A 355 -23.18 -8.73 17.78
N LYS A 356 -24.22 -9.44 18.23
CA LYS A 356 -25.61 -8.94 18.28
C LYS A 356 -26.09 -8.32 16.95
N GLY A 357 -25.79 -8.97 15.83
CA GLY A 357 -26.15 -8.48 14.49
C GLY A 357 -25.31 -7.32 13.96
N VAL A 358 -24.28 -6.90 14.70
CA VAL A 358 -23.30 -5.90 14.24
C VAL A 358 -22.06 -6.62 13.71
N PRO A 359 -21.69 -6.40 12.43
CA PRO A 359 -20.51 -6.99 11.85
C PRO A 359 -19.25 -6.36 12.44
N LEU A 360 -18.23 -7.18 12.70
CA LEU A 360 -16.90 -6.72 13.16
C LEU A 360 -16.01 -6.28 11.98
N SER A 361 -16.61 -5.68 10.94
CA SER A 361 -15.94 -5.27 9.70
C SER A 361 -14.93 -4.14 9.91
N ASP A 362 -15.09 -3.35 10.97
CA ASP A 362 -14.15 -2.30 11.36
C ASP A 362 -12.72 -2.83 11.61
N VAL A 363 -12.58 -4.11 11.98
CA VAL A 363 -11.27 -4.76 12.14
C VAL A 363 -10.49 -4.80 10.83
N LEU A 364 -11.18 -4.98 9.69
CA LEU A 364 -10.59 -4.93 8.36
C LEU A 364 -10.37 -3.48 7.90
N MET A 365 -11.36 -2.61 8.13
CA MET A 365 -11.28 -1.20 7.72
C MET A 365 -10.17 -0.44 8.43
N ALA A 366 -9.91 -0.72 9.71
CA ALA A 366 -8.77 -0.16 10.44
C ALA A 366 -7.42 -0.48 9.79
N LYS A 367 -7.27 -1.69 9.20
CA LYS A 367 -6.05 -2.07 8.47
C LYS A 367 -5.94 -1.33 7.15
N PHE A 368 -7.03 -1.32 6.38
CA PHE A 368 -7.12 -0.55 5.14
C PHE A 368 -6.76 0.91 5.39
N ARG A 369 -7.23 1.50 6.50
CA ARG A 369 -6.91 2.88 6.89
C ARG A 369 -5.43 3.13 7.07
N VAL A 370 -4.70 2.20 7.67
CA VAL A 370 -3.27 2.34 7.89
C VAL A 370 -2.47 2.10 6.61
N VAL A 371 -2.88 1.17 5.76
CA VAL A 371 -2.09 0.79 4.57
C VAL A 371 -2.40 1.61 3.31
N CYS A 372 -3.56 2.26 3.22
CA CYS A 372 -3.97 3.04 2.05
C CYS A 372 -4.74 4.33 2.42
N PRO A 373 -4.18 5.25 3.22
CA PRO A 373 -4.88 6.47 3.66
C PRO A 373 -5.48 7.31 2.51
N ALA A 374 -4.89 7.22 1.32
CA ALA A 374 -5.36 7.86 0.09
C ALA A 374 -6.82 7.54 -0.26
N LEU A 375 -7.36 6.36 0.12
CA LEU A 375 -8.78 6.03 -0.05
C LEU A 375 -9.71 7.02 0.65
N TRP A 376 -9.27 7.63 1.75
CA TRP A 376 -10.06 8.60 2.50
C TRP A 376 -9.68 10.06 2.19
N GLY A 377 -9.03 10.30 1.05
CA GLY A 377 -8.69 11.65 0.59
C GLY A 377 -7.48 12.28 1.28
N PHE A 378 -6.67 11.50 2.00
CA PHE A 378 -5.38 11.99 2.48
C PHE A 378 -4.42 12.19 1.30
N THR A 379 -3.73 13.33 1.29
CA THR A 379 -2.78 13.71 0.24
C THR A 379 -1.56 14.38 0.82
N GLY A 380 -0.41 14.28 0.17
CA GLY A 380 0.80 14.96 0.62
C GLY A 380 1.89 14.91 -0.45
N ASN A 381 2.88 15.80 -0.33
CA ASN A 381 3.99 15.85 -1.28
C ASN A 381 4.88 14.60 -1.12
N ASP A 382 4.90 13.75 -2.14
CA ASP A 382 5.67 12.49 -2.18
C ASP A 382 7.19 12.68 -2.11
N LYS A 383 7.71 13.90 -2.29
CA LYS A 383 9.12 14.24 -2.07
C LYS A 383 9.48 14.44 -0.60
N THR A 384 8.48 14.53 0.26
CA THR A 384 8.66 14.73 1.71
C THR A 384 8.35 13.47 2.48
N ASP A 385 9.09 13.24 3.57
CA ASP A 385 8.83 12.11 4.47
C ASP A 385 7.41 12.12 5.04
N SER A 386 6.93 13.30 5.45
CA SER A 386 5.57 13.49 5.96
C SER A 386 4.50 13.20 4.91
N GLY A 387 4.71 13.62 3.66
CA GLY A 387 3.77 13.36 2.57
C GLY A 387 3.71 11.88 2.18
N ARG A 388 4.88 11.20 2.11
CA ARG A 388 4.93 9.75 1.91
C ARG A 388 4.17 8.99 2.99
N ARG A 389 4.34 9.37 4.26
CA ARG A 389 3.56 8.79 5.38
C ARG A 389 2.06 9.05 5.24
N ALA A 390 1.68 10.28 4.88
CA ALA A 390 0.28 10.65 4.68
C ALA A 390 -0.37 9.85 3.55
N LEU A 391 0.38 9.50 2.50
CA LEU A 391 -0.06 8.68 1.38
C LEU A 391 -0.04 7.16 1.65
N GLY A 392 0.55 6.71 2.76
CA GLY A 392 0.63 5.29 3.11
C GLY A 392 1.83 4.53 2.52
N TRP A 393 2.90 5.24 2.16
CA TRP A 393 4.16 4.61 1.74
C TRP A 393 4.72 3.74 2.86
N TRP A 394 5.19 2.56 2.50
CA TRP A 394 5.86 1.67 3.44
C TRP A 394 7.35 1.92 3.46
N ARG A 395 7.95 1.50 4.57
CA ARG A 395 9.38 1.35 4.69
C ARG A 395 9.73 -0.13 4.64
N GLU A 396 10.89 -0.45 4.08
CA GLU A 396 11.40 -1.82 4.03
C GLU A 396 11.53 -2.39 5.44
N GLU A 397 12.02 -1.56 6.36
CA GLU A 397 12.17 -1.88 7.78
C GLU A 397 11.72 -0.72 8.67
N ALA A 398 11.54 -0.99 9.97
CA ALA A 398 11.15 0.03 10.94
C ALA A 398 12.23 1.11 11.07
N GLY A 399 11.97 2.31 10.56
CA GLY A 399 12.95 3.40 10.50
C GLY A 399 13.90 3.35 9.29
N GLY A 400 13.83 2.29 8.47
CA GLY A 400 14.60 2.14 7.24
C GLY A 400 14.05 2.97 6.08
N PRO A 401 14.66 2.91 4.87
CA PRO A 401 14.22 3.68 3.72
C PRO A 401 12.78 3.31 3.29
N PHE A 402 12.14 4.24 2.57
CA PHE A 402 10.87 3.92 1.92
C PHE A 402 11.10 2.91 0.79
N ILE A 403 10.10 2.06 0.56
CA ILE A 403 10.09 1.16 -0.59
C ILE A 403 10.20 1.94 -1.90
N SER A 404 10.57 1.26 -2.99
CA SER A 404 10.59 1.87 -4.32
C SER A 404 9.22 2.39 -4.74
N GLU A 405 9.22 3.39 -5.63
CA GLU A 405 7.99 3.97 -6.16
C GLU A 405 7.12 2.93 -6.84
N GLN A 406 7.70 2.09 -7.70
CA GLN A 406 6.98 1.00 -8.36
C GLN A 406 6.32 0.06 -7.36
N ALA A 407 7.06 -0.38 -6.32
CA ALA A 407 6.50 -1.26 -5.29
C ALA A 407 5.35 -0.59 -4.51
N HIS A 408 5.40 0.74 -4.32
CA HIS A 408 4.28 1.48 -3.74
C HIS A 408 3.08 1.56 -4.69
N LEU A 409 3.28 1.84 -5.98
CA LEU A 409 2.20 1.90 -6.97
C LEU A 409 1.53 0.54 -7.18
N ASP A 410 2.29 -0.54 -7.20
CA ASP A 410 1.77 -1.92 -7.27
C ASP A 410 0.89 -2.24 -6.06
N ARG A 411 1.32 -1.83 -4.86
CA ARG A 411 0.51 -1.93 -3.63
C ARG A 411 -0.79 -1.13 -3.74
N MET A 412 -0.75 0.09 -4.26
CA MET A 412 -1.95 0.93 -4.42
C MET A 412 -2.93 0.32 -5.43
N THR A 413 -2.41 -0.26 -6.52
CA THR A 413 -3.22 -0.99 -7.51
C THR A 413 -3.93 -2.19 -6.89
N ALA A 414 -3.21 -2.97 -6.09
CA ALA A 414 -3.76 -4.11 -5.38
C ALA A 414 -4.83 -3.71 -4.36
N LEU A 415 -4.54 -2.67 -3.57
CA LEU A 415 -5.41 -2.19 -2.50
C LEU A 415 -6.68 -1.54 -3.06
N GLY A 416 -6.59 -0.78 -4.14
CA GLY A 416 -7.78 -0.22 -4.80
C GLY A 416 -8.66 -1.30 -5.43
N SER A 417 -8.06 -2.24 -6.16
CA SER A 417 -8.80 -3.40 -6.71
C SER A 417 -9.48 -4.22 -5.60
N GLY A 418 -8.75 -4.49 -4.51
CA GLY A 418 -9.26 -5.20 -3.33
C GLY A 418 -10.37 -4.45 -2.61
N TYR A 419 -10.21 -3.14 -2.42
CA TYR A 419 -11.22 -2.31 -1.79
C TYR A 419 -12.53 -2.32 -2.58
N ALA A 420 -12.46 -2.10 -3.90
CA ALA A 420 -13.62 -2.17 -4.78
C ALA A 420 -14.29 -3.56 -4.75
N ALA A 421 -13.50 -4.64 -4.75
CA ALA A 421 -13.99 -6.01 -4.64
C ALA A 421 -14.67 -6.33 -3.30
N ILE A 422 -14.35 -5.60 -2.23
CA ILE A 422 -14.97 -5.74 -0.90
C ILE A 422 -16.25 -4.91 -0.81
N THR A 423 -16.19 -3.64 -1.22
CA THR A 423 -17.25 -2.65 -0.96
C THR A 423 -18.36 -2.63 -2.01
N LEU A 424 -18.15 -3.18 -3.21
CA LEU A 424 -19.17 -3.21 -4.27
C LEU A 424 -19.83 -4.59 -4.39
N ARG A 425 -20.18 -5.19 -3.25
CA ARG A 425 -20.84 -6.51 -3.21
C ARG A 425 -22.35 -6.38 -3.13
N ASN A 426 -23.05 -7.18 -3.93
CA ASN A 426 -24.51 -7.16 -3.94
C ASN A 426 -25.08 -8.10 -2.87
N PHE A 427 -25.70 -7.51 -1.85
CA PHE A 427 -26.42 -8.24 -0.81
C PHE A 427 -27.94 -8.24 -1.00
N GLY A 428 -28.47 -7.64 -2.06
CA GLY A 428 -29.93 -7.52 -2.28
C GLY A 428 -30.66 -8.86 -2.51
N LYS A 429 -29.92 -9.94 -2.78
CA LYS A 429 -30.46 -11.31 -2.94
C LYS A 429 -30.29 -12.18 -1.69
N THR A 430 -29.76 -11.65 -0.60
CA THR A 430 -29.54 -12.39 0.65
C THR A 430 -30.18 -11.66 1.83
N ALA A 431 -30.65 -12.41 2.81
CA ALA A 431 -31.16 -11.85 4.07
C ALA A 431 -30.04 -11.27 4.97
N ARG A 432 -28.77 -11.51 4.63
CA ARG A 432 -27.62 -11.04 5.42
C ARG A 432 -27.40 -9.55 5.25
N LYS A 433 -27.01 -8.89 6.33
CA LYS A 433 -26.59 -7.49 6.31
C LYS A 433 -25.24 -7.36 5.59
N ASN A 434 -25.11 -6.35 4.72
CA ASN A 434 -23.85 -6.06 4.07
C ASN A 434 -22.84 -5.48 5.09
N PRO A 435 -21.72 -6.17 5.38
CA PRO A 435 -20.71 -5.69 6.33
C PRO A 435 -19.87 -4.51 5.80
N PHE A 436 -19.87 -4.30 4.48
CA PHE A 436 -19.17 -3.22 3.78
C PHE A 436 -20.12 -2.52 2.81
N PRO A 437 -21.00 -1.62 3.30
CA PRO A 437 -21.97 -0.94 2.47
C PRO A 437 -21.35 -0.23 1.27
N ASN A 438 -22.05 -0.23 0.13
CA ASN A 438 -21.57 0.38 -1.11
C ASN A 438 -21.32 1.89 -0.98
N THR A 439 -21.93 2.55 0.02
CA THR A 439 -21.65 3.94 0.36
C THR A 439 -20.18 4.18 0.73
N MET A 440 -19.48 3.19 1.30
CA MET A 440 -18.05 3.29 1.60
C MET A 440 -17.21 3.47 0.33
N PHE A 441 -17.57 2.77 -0.75
CA PHE A 441 -16.94 2.95 -2.06
C PHE A 441 -17.16 4.38 -2.54
N TRP A 442 -18.43 4.79 -2.60
CA TRP A 442 -18.85 6.12 -3.07
C TRP A 442 -18.15 7.25 -2.31
N ASP A 443 -18.12 7.16 -0.98
CA ASP A 443 -17.50 8.15 -0.10
C ASP A 443 -15.99 8.24 -0.29
N SER A 444 -15.33 7.14 -0.65
CA SER A 444 -13.87 7.10 -0.85
C SER A 444 -13.50 7.72 -2.19
N ILE A 445 -14.16 7.30 -3.27
CA ILE A 445 -13.87 7.79 -4.61
C ILE A 445 -14.23 9.27 -4.77
N THR A 446 -15.31 9.73 -4.17
CA THR A 446 -15.70 11.15 -4.20
C THR A 446 -14.69 12.02 -3.46
N LYS A 447 -14.11 11.54 -2.35
CA LYS A 447 -13.02 12.24 -1.64
C LYS A 447 -11.77 12.35 -2.50
N ILE A 448 -11.39 11.29 -3.22
CA ILE A 448 -10.25 11.34 -4.14
C ILE A 448 -10.52 12.35 -5.27
N LEU A 449 -11.71 12.29 -5.90
CA LEU A 449 -12.11 13.19 -7.00
C LEU A 449 -12.37 14.64 -6.57
N ALA A 450 -12.47 14.91 -5.26
CA ALA A 450 -12.58 16.25 -4.71
C ALA A 450 -11.21 16.94 -4.54
N ILE A 451 -10.10 16.18 -4.64
CA ILE A 451 -8.75 16.73 -4.65
C ILE A 451 -8.52 17.42 -6.01
N PRO A 452 -8.08 18.69 -6.05
CA PRO A 452 -7.75 19.36 -7.30
C PRO A 452 -6.63 18.64 -8.06
N SER A 453 -6.69 18.69 -9.38
CA SER A 453 -5.75 18.01 -10.26
C SER A 453 -4.29 18.45 -10.06
N SER A 454 -4.05 19.64 -9.49
CA SER A 454 -2.71 20.13 -9.11
C SER A 454 -2.11 19.43 -7.89
N ASP A 455 -2.95 18.93 -6.99
CA ASP A 455 -2.55 18.37 -5.70
C ASP A 455 -2.60 16.84 -5.69
N LEU A 456 -3.22 16.26 -6.72
CA LEU A 456 -3.22 14.81 -6.95
C LEU A 456 -1.80 14.32 -7.22
N GLN A 457 -1.40 13.31 -6.47
CA GLN A 457 -0.14 12.58 -6.62
C GLN A 457 -0.40 11.30 -7.41
N GLU A 458 0.66 10.73 -7.98
CA GLU A 458 0.60 9.49 -8.76
C GLU A 458 -0.09 8.36 -7.98
N THR A 459 0.13 8.32 -6.66
CA THR A 459 -0.52 7.39 -5.71
C THR A 459 -2.05 7.38 -5.85
N GLN A 460 -2.69 8.56 -5.86
CA GLN A 460 -4.16 8.63 -5.93
C GLN A 460 -4.69 8.34 -7.33
N ILE A 461 -3.94 8.70 -8.37
CA ILE A 461 -4.32 8.46 -9.76
C ILE A 461 -4.31 6.96 -10.08
N ILE A 462 -3.24 6.25 -9.69
CA ILE A 462 -3.16 4.79 -9.79
C ILE A 462 -4.26 4.11 -8.96
N LEU A 463 -4.46 4.56 -7.72
CA LEU A 463 -5.51 4.03 -6.85
C LEU A 463 -6.89 4.19 -7.50
N LEU A 464 -7.20 5.37 -8.05
CA LEU A 464 -8.45 5.65 -8.76
C LEU A 464 -8.63 4.74 -9.98
N GLY A 465 -7.59 4.58 -10.80
CA GLY A 465 -7.63 3.69 -11.96
C GLY A 465 -7.92 2.24 -11.56
N SER A 466 -7.30 1.76 -10.49
CA SER A 466 -7.51 0.39 -9.99
C SER A 466 -8.91 0.15 -9.39
N LEU A 467 -9.48 1.14 -8.71
CA LEU A 467 -10.86 1.10 -8.21
C LEU A 467 -11.88 0.94 -9.36
N LEU A 468 -11.63 1.62 -10.49
CA LEU A 468 -12.54 1.66 -11.63
C LEU A 468 -12.38 0.46 -12.56
N ARG A 469 -11.14 0.02 -12.81
CA ARG A 469 -10.82 -1.04 -13.80
C ARG A 469 -11.63 -2.32 -13.62
N SER A 470 -11.76 -2.78 -12.37
CA SER A 470 -12.38 -4.08 -12.05
C SER A 470 -13.87 -4.00 -11.74
N SER A 471 -14.45 -2.80 -11.65
CA SER A 471 -15.79 -2.60 -11.10
C SER A 471 -16.79 -1.77 -11.94
N PRO A 472 -16.61 -1.57 -13.26
CA PRO A 472 -17.47 -0.65 -14.01
C PRO A 472 -18.94 -1.10 -14.01
N GLU A 473 -19.21 -2.39 -14.24
CA GLU A 473 -20.56 -2.96 -14.23
C GLU A 473 -21.25 -2.83 -12.86
N ARG A 474 -20.48 -2.95 -11.76
CA ARG A 474 -21.02 -2.83 -10.39
C ARG A 474 -21.32 -1.38 -10.05
N ILE A 475 -20.46 -0.46 -10.48
CA ILE A 475 -20.68 0.98 -10.30
C ILE A 475 -21.98 1.38 -11.00
N LEU A 476 -22.17 0.94 -12.24
CA LEU A 476 -23.42 1.17 -12.99
C LEU A 476 -24.62 0.48 -12.33
N GLY A 477 -24.45 -0.77 -11.89
CA GLY A 477 -25.51 -1.54 -11.26
C GLY A 477 -26.03 -0.94 -9.95
N PHE A 478 -25.15 -0.31 -9.15
CA PHE A 478 -25.55 0.29 -7.87
C PHE A 478 -25.87 1.78 -7.94
N PHE A 479 -25.16 2.55 -8.76
CA PHE A 479 -25.25 4.02 -8.79
C PHE A 479 -25.86 4.56 -10.09
N GLY A 480 -26.15 3.71 -11.07
CA GLY A 480 -26.81 4.08 -12.32
C GLY A 480 -26.11 5.23 -13.06
N GLN A 481 -26.90 6.23 -13.45
CA GLN A 481 -26.44 7.42 -14.19
C GLN A 481 -25.44 8.27 -13.39
N ILE A 482 -25.61 8.36 -12.08
CA ILE A 482 -24.69 9.10 -11.21
C ILE A 482 -23.33 8.38 -11.17
N GLY A 483 -23.32 7.05 -11.28
CA GLY A 483 -22.11 6.25 -11.49
C GLY A 483 -21.40 6.56 -12.81
N LEU A 484 -22.14 6.77 -13.91
CA LEU A 484 -21.56 7.20 -15.20
C LEU A 484 -20.90 8.57 -15.08
N VAL A 485 -21.58 9.54 -14.46
CA VAL A 485 -21.02 10.89 -14.25
C VAL A 485 -19.72 10.82 -13.44
N LEU A 486 -19.68 9.97 -12.41
CA LEU A 486 -18.48 9.74 -11.63
C LEU A 486 -17.34 9.14 -12.47
N MET A 487 -17.63 8.14 -13.30
CA MET A 487 -16.62 7.54 -14.18
C MET A 487 -16.13 8.53 -15.24
N ARG A 488 -17.01 9.37 -15.79
CA ARG A 488 -16.63 10.45 -16.71
C ARG A 488 -15.72 11.46 -16.02
N LYS A 489 -16.07 11.91 -14.82
CA LYS A 489 -15.22 12.82 -14.03
C LYS A 489 -13.82 12.23 -13.80
N ALA A 490 -13.74 10.93 -13.51
CA ALA A 490 -12.49 10.23 -13.23
C ALA A 490 -11.63 9.94 -14.48
N LEU A 491 -12.26 9.57 -15.61
CA LEU A 491 -11.57 9.03 -16.79
C LEU A 491 -11.52 10.01 -17.98
N VAL A 492 -12.26 11.12 -17.92
CA VAL A 492 -12.30 12.15 -18.96
C VAL A 492 -11.82 13.48 -18.39
N ASP A 493 -12.54 14.01 -17.39
CA ASP A 493 -12.29 15.38 -16.91
C ASP A 493 -10.97 15.49 -16.12
N LEU A 494 -10.65 14.50 -15.30
CA LEU A 494 -9.40 14.47 -14.52
C LEU A 494 -8.17 14.37 -15.42
N PRO A 495 -8.06 13.43 -16.38
CA PRO A 495 -6.92 13.40 -17.29
C PRO A 495 -6.76 14.67 -18.14
N ALA A 496 -7.87 15.28 -18.55
CA ALA A 496 -7.86 16.52 -19.33
C ALA A 496 -7.41 17.74 -18.49
N SER A 497 -7.71 17.77 -17.20
CA SER A 497 -7.35 18.85 -16.28
C SER A 497 -6.03 18.61 -15.52
N ALA A 498 -5.38 17.46 -15.73
CA ALA A 498 -4.13 17.12 -15.07
C ALA A 498 -3.00 18.05 -15.55
N PRO A 499 -2.21 18.66 -14.63
CA PRO A 499 -1.15 19.59 -15.00
C PRO A 499 0.01 18.91 -15.75
N LYS A 500 0.18 17.60 -15.56
CA LYS A 500 1.20 16.78 -16.20
C LYS A 500 0.57 15.47 -16.67
N GLN A 501 0.94 15.05 -17.87
CA GLN A 501 0.54 13.77 -18.45
C GLN A 501 1.51 12.68 -17.98
N THR A 502 1.37 12.25 -16.73
CA THR A 502 2.15 11.14 -16.17
C THR A 502 1.68 9.80 -16.70
N VAL A 503 2.45 8.74 -16.45
CA VAL A 503 2.07 7.37 -16.85
C VAL A 503 0.73 6.96 -16.25
N ALA A 504 0.45 7.29 -14.98
CA ALA A 504 -0.86 6.99 -14.38
C ALA A 504 -2.01 7.74 -15.04
N VAL A 505 -1.80 9.01 -15.44
CA VAL A 505 -2.83 9.79 -16.14
C VAL A 505 -3.15 9.17 -17.50
N ILE A 506 -2.11 8.79 -18.26
CA ILE A 506 -2.27 8.12 -19.56
C ILE A 506 -3.00 6.78 -19.38
N GLN A 507 -2.72 6.04 -18.30
CA GLN A 507 -3.43 4.79 -17.99
C GLN A 507 -4.93 5.00 -17.72
N LEU A 508 -5.34 6.14 -17.15
CA LEU A 508 -6.77 6.46 -16.99
C LEU A 508 -7.45 6.69 -18.35
N THR A 509 -6.77 7.41 -19.26
CA THR A 509 -7.28 7.61 -20.62
C THR A 509 -7.36 6.29 -21.39
N ALA A 510 -6.35 5.42 -21.27
CA ALA A 510 -6.39 4.09 -21.87
C ALA A 510 -7.53 3.24 -21.29
N LEU A 511 -7.79 3.33 -19.99
CA LEU A 511 -8.90 2.63 -19.35
C LEU A 511 -10.26 3.05 -19.92
N ARG A 512 -10.45 4.34 -20.25
CA ARG A 512 -11.66 4.81 -20.95
C ARG A 512 -11.89 4.05 -22.26
N GLU A 513 -10.85 3.91 -23.08
CA GLU A 513 -10.95 3.20 -24.36
C GLU A 513 -11.20 1.70 -24.17
N THR A 514 -10.59 1.08 -23.15
CA THR A 514 -10.88 -0.30 -22.77
C THR A 514 -12.35 -0.48 -22.40
N LEU A 515 -12.91 0.40 -21.56
CA LEU A 515 -14.32 0.33 -21.15
C LEU A 515 -15.27 0.51 -22.33
N ARG A 516 -14.92 1.39 -23.28
CA ARG A 516 -15.68 1.57 -24.51
C ARG A 516 -15.68 0.30 -25.36
N ARG A 517 -14.50 -0.29 -25.59
CA ARG A 517 -14.33 -1.45 -26.48
C ARG A 517 -14.88 -2.76 -25.88
N GLU A 518 -14.61 -3.01 -24.61
CA GLU A 518 -14.86 -4.33 -24.00
C GLU A 518 -16.19 -4.38 -23.25
N LYS A 519 -16.68 -3.23 -22.75
CA LYS A 519 -17.87 -3.15 -21.92
C LYS A 519 -19.01 -2.33 -22.54
N ASN A 520 -18.79 -1.75 -23.73
CA ASN A 520 -19.74 -0.86 -24.41
C ASN A 520 -20.19 0.32 -23.52
N ILE A 521 -19.32 0.78 -22.63
CA ILE A 521 -19.58 1.93 -21.76
C ILE A 521 -19.01 3.17 -22.44
N LEU A 522 -19.90 4.09 -22.82
CA LEU A 522 -19.54 5.39 -23.41
C LEU A 522 -19.55 6.45 -22.30
N LEU A 523 -18.43 7.14 -22.12
CA LEU A 523 -18.21 8.16 -21.08
C LEU A 523 -18.05 9.56 -21.67
#